data_AF-A0A1U7YS06-F1
#
_entry.id   AF-A0A1U7YS06-F1
#
_cell.length_a   1.000
_cell.length_b   1.000
_cell.length_c   1.000
_cell.angle_alpha   90.00
_cell.angle_beta   90.00
_cell.angle_gamma   90.00
#
_symmetry.space_group_name_H-M   'P 1'
#
loop_
_entity.id
_entity.type
_entity.pdbx_description
1 polymer ?
#
loop_
_entity_poly.entity_id
_entity_poly.type
_entity_poly.pdbx_seq_one_letter_code
_entity_poly.pdbx_strand_id
1 'polypeptide(L)'
;MRGNKFCCDFRYLLILAAVAFIYTQMRLFATQSEYADRLAAAIEAENHCTSQTRLLIDQISLQQGRIVALEEQMKRQDQECRQLRALVQDLESKGIKKLIGNVQMPVAAVVVMACNRADYLEKTIKSILKYQISVASKYPLFISQDGSHPDVRKLALSYDQLTYMQHLDFEPVHTERPGELIAYYKIARHYKWALDQLFYKHNFSRVIILEDDMEIAPDFFDFFEAGATLLDRDK
;
A
#
# COMPACT_ATOMS: atom_id res chain seq x y z
N MET A 1 42.31 64.28 -92.90
CA MET A 1 42.68 64.68 -91.53
C MET A 1 41.42 64.98 -90.74
N ARG A 2 41.30 64.39 -89.54
CA ARG A 2 40.55 64.85 -88.34
C ARG A 2 39.04 65.14 -88.51
N GLY A 3 38.12 64.56 -87.73
CA GLY A 3 38.23 63.66 -86.60
C GLY A 3 36.83 63.40 -86.03
N ASN A 4 36.57 62.15 -85.64
CA ASN A 4 35.37 61.73 -84.92
C ASN A 4 35.17 62.55 -83.64
N LYS A 5 33.94 63.01 -83.37
CA LYS A 5 33.50 63.32 -82.00
C LYS A 5 32.10 62.76 -81.76
N PHE A 6 32.10 61.63 -81.06
CA PHE A 6 30.98 60.99 -80.38
C PHE A 6 30.16 62.02 -79.57
N CYS A 7 28.88 62.15 -79.89
CA CYS A 7 27.87 62.71 -78.99
C CYS A 7 26.93 61.58 -78.60
N CYS A 8 27.40 60.64 -77.77
CA CYS A 8 26.54 59.66 -77.13
C CYS A 8 25.93 60.31 -75.89
N ASP A 9 24.61 60.47 -75.94
CA ASP A 9 23.73 61.08 -74.94
C ASP A 9 23.94 60.51 -73.52
N PHE A 10 24.33 61.37 -72.58
CA PHE A 10 24.52 61.04 -71.15
C PHE A 10 23.30 60.38 -70.49
N ARG A 11 22.10 60.59 -71.06
CA ARG A 11 20.82 60.01 -70.62
C ARG A 11 20.74 58.49 -70.83
N TYR A 12 21.23 57.97 -71.96
CA TYR A 12 21.26 56.52 -72.18
C TYR A 12 22.25 55.83 -71.24
N LEU A 13 23.36 56.50 -70.93
CA LEU A 13 24.37 56.03 -69.98
C LEU A 13 23.81 55.98 -68.54
N LEU A 14 23.00 56.97 -68.15
CA LEU A 14 22.27 56.97 -66.87
C LEU A 14 21.23 55.86 -66.77
N ILE A 15 20.48 55.59 -67.85
CA ILE A 15 19.49 54.50 -67.87
C ILE A 15 20.19 53.14 -67.76
N LEU A 16 21.29 52.93 -68.49
CA LEU A 16 22.09 51.70 -68.39
C LEU A 16 22.67 51.51 -66.98
N ALA A 17 23.18 52.58 -66.36
CA ALA A 17 23.66 52.55 -64.99
C ALA A 17 22.55 52.23 -63.97
N ALA A 18 21.35 52.81 -64.15
CA ALA A 18 20.19 52.53 -63.30
C ALA A 18 19.71 51.07 -63.44
N VAL A 19 19.67 50.53 -64.65
CA VAL A 19 19.33 49.11 -64.89
C VAL A 19 20.38 48.19 -64.27
N ALA A 20 21.67 48.49 -64.43
CA ALA A 20 22.74 47.73 -63.80
C ALA A 20 22.65 47.77 -62.27
N PHE A 21 22.33 48.93 -61.69
CA PHE A 21 22.11 49.09 -60.25
C PHE A 21 20.88 48.32 -59.76
N ILE A 22 19.75 48.38 -60.46
CA ILE A 22 18.57 47.60 -60.11
C ILE A 22 18.86 46.11 -60.19
N TYR A 23 19.61 45.66 -61.21
CA TYR A 23 20.02 44.27 -61.35
C TYR A 23 20.92 43.80 -60.19
N THR A 24 21.89 44.62 -59.77
CA THR A 24 22.74 44.27 -58.62
C THR A 24 21.96 44.26 -57.31
N GLN A 25 21.01 45.19 -57.11
CA GLN A 25 20.13 45.19 -55.94
C GLN A 25 19.20 43.97 -55.92
N MET A 26 18.59 43.59 -57.06
CA MET A 26 17.76 42.39 -57.15
C MET A 26 18.56 41.11 -56.85
N ARG A 27 19.80 41.01 -57.36
CA ARG A 27 20.68 39.88 -57.06
C ARG A 27 21.09 39.82 -55.59
N LEU A 28 21.45 40.96 -55.00
CA LEU A 28 21.79 41.05 -53.59
C LEU A 28 20.61 40.64 -52.71
N PHE A 29 19.41 41.17 -52.99
CA PHE A 29 18.20 40.82 -52.26
C PHE A 29 17.86 39.33 -52.38
N ALA A 30 17.98 38.74 -53.57
CA ALA A 30 17.76 37.31 -53.76
C ALA A 30 18.72 36.46 -52.92
N THR A 31 20.02 36.80 -52.90
CA THR A 31 21.01 36.09 -52.07
C THR A 31 20.78 36.26 -50.58
N GLN A 32 20.34 37.45 -50.15
CA GLN A 32 19.99 37.71 -48.75
C GLN A 32 18.73 36.95 -48.33
N SER A 33 17.71 36.88 -49.20
CA SER A 33 16.50 36.09 -48.96
C SER A 33 16.82 34.60 -48.82
N GLU A 34 17.63 34.05 -49.72
CA GLU A 34 18.04 32.64 -49.67
C GLU A 34 18.81 32.34 -48.37
N TYR A 35 19.71 33.23 -47.94
CA TYR A 35 20.42 33.07 -46.68
C TYR A 35 19.48 33.15 -45.47
N ALA A 36 18.52 34.08 -45.49
CA ALA A 36 17.51 34.22 -44.44
C ALA A 36 16.63 32.96 -44.33
N ASP A 37 16.20 32.39 -45.45
CA ASP A 37 15.40 31.16 -45.48
C ASP A 37 16.20 29.95 -44.95
N ARG A 38 17.48 29.83 -45.32
CA ARG A 38 18.36 28.78 -44.80
C ARG A 38 18.62 28.92 -43.30
N LEU A 39 18.78 30.15 -42.81
CA LEU A 39 18.93 30.43 -41.39
C LEU A 39 17.64 30.13 -40.61
N ALA A 40 16.48 30.50 -41.16
CA ALA A 40 15.18 30.20 -40.57
C ALA A 40 14.95 28.68 -40.45
N ALA A 41 15.25 27.91 -41.50
CA ALA A 41 15.14 26.46 -41.47
C ALA A 41 16.10 25.81 -40.45
N ALA A 42 17.32 26.34 -40.31
CA ALA A 42 18.28 25.88 -39.31
C ALA A 42 17.80 26.13 -37.87
N ILE A 43 17.26 27.34 -37.60
CA ILE A 43 16.68 27.70 -36.30
C ILE A 43 15.45 26.84 -35.98
N GLU A 44 14.58 26.60 -36.96
CA GLU A 44 13.40 25.74 -36.78
C GLU A 44 13.80 24.29 -36.44
N ALA A 45 14.82 23.76 -37.12
CA ALA A 45 15.37 22.43 -36.82
C ALA A 45 15.99 22.35 -35.41
N GLU A 46 16.71 23.38 -34.99
CA GLU A 46 17.29 23.47 -33.63
C GLU A 46 16.21 23.55 -32.55
N ASN A 47 15.20 24.40 -32.76
CA ASN A 47 14.05 24.51 -31.87
C ASN A 47 13.28 23.18 -31.78
N HIS A 48 13.12 22.48 -32.90
CA HIS A 48 12.49 21.17 -32.95
C HIS A 48 13.29 20.12 -32.15
N CYS A 49 14.61 20.05 -32.36
CA CYS A 49 15.50 19.16 -31.62
C CYS A 49 15.46 19.45 -30.10
N THR A 50 15.49 20.74 -29.73
CA THR A 50 15.40 21.18 -28.34
C THR A 50 14.07 20.79 -27.69
N SER A 51 12.96 20.95 -28.42
CA SER A 51 11.63 20.55 -27.96
C SER A 51 11.53 19.04 -27.75
N GLN A 52 12.02 18.24 -28.69
CA GLN A 52 12.07 16.77 -28.55
C GLN A 52 12.93 16.35 -27.34
N THR A 53 14.07 17.00 -27.14
CA THR A 53 14.95 16.71 -26.00
C THR A 53 14.26 17.01 -24.67
N ARG A 54 13.52 18.11 -24.56
CA ARG A 54 12.74 18.43 -23.35
C ARG A 54 11.67 17.38 -23.06
N LEU A 55 10.94 16.94 -24.09
CA LEU A 55 9.92 15.90 -23.93
C LEU A 55 10.52 14.58 -23.40
N LEU A 56 11.70 14.20 -23.89
CA LEU A 56 12.41 13.01 -23.40
C LEU A 56 12.85 13.16 -21.94
N ILE A 57 13.34 14.35 -21.56
CA ILE A 57 13.72 14.64 -20.17
C ILE A 57 12.51 14.52 -19.24
N ASP A 58 11.36 15.07 -19.64
CA ASP A 58 10.12 14.98 -18.85
C ASP A 58 9.66 13.52 -18.69
N GLN A 59 9.74 12.72 -19.75
CA GLN A 59 9.43 11.29 -19.69
C GLN A 59 10.36 10.52 -18.73
N ILE A 60 11.67 10.79 -18.80
CA ILE A 60 12.66 10.17 -17.91
C ILE A 60 12.40 10.58 -16.45
N SER A 61 12.09 11.86 -16.20
CA SER A 61 11.79 12.36 -14.86
C SER A 61 10.55 11.67 -14.26
N LEU A 62 9.49 11.51 -15.06
CA LEU A 62 8.29 10.76 -14.64
C LEU A 62 8.60 9.29 -14.34
N GLN A 63 9.44 8.63 -15.15
CA GLN A 63 9.86 7.26 -14.90
C GLN A 63 10.69 7.12 -13.63
N GLN A 64 11.62 8.05 -13.37
CA GLN A 64 12.41 8.08 -12.13
C GLN A 64 11.49 8.20 -10.89
N GLY A 65 10.49 9.09 -10.94
CA GLY A 65 9.52 9.21 -9.85
C GLY A 65 8.76 7.92 -9.58
N ARG A 66 8.34 7.20 -10.63
CA ARG A 66 7.68 5.89 -10.51
C ARG A 66 8.60 4.83 -9.89
N ILE A 67 9.88 4.81 -10.29
CA ILE A 67 10.86 3.85 -9.75
C ILE A 67 11.06 4.09 -8.25
N VAL A 68 11.24 5.34 -7.83
CA VAL A 68 11.40 5.68 -6.41
C VAL A 68 10.17 5.26 -5.59
N ALA A 69 8.96 5.53 -6.10
CA ALA A 69 7.73 5.12 -5.43
C ALA A 69 7.62 3.59 -5.31
N LEU A 70 8.01 2.84 -6.35
CA LEU A 70 8.04 1.38 -6.34
C LEU A 70 9.10 0.84 -5.36
N GLU A 71 10.28 1.46 -5.30
CA GLU A 71 11.34 1.09 -4.34
C GLU A 71 10.88 1.32 -2.89
N GLU A 72 10.17 2.40 -2.61
CA GLU A 72 9.58 2.63 -1.28
C GLU A 72 8.53 1.58 -0.92
N GLN A 73 7.67 1.19 -1.87
CA GLN A 73 6.68 0.13 -1.66
C GLN A 73 7.37 -1.21 -1.40
N MET A 74 8.39 -1.57 -2.19
CA MET A 74 9.19 -2.77 -1.98
C MET A 74 9.86 -2.80 -0.61
N LYS A 75 10.42 -1.68 -0.14
CA LYS A 75 11.02 -1.59 1.21
C LYS A 75 9.99 -1.82 2.31
N ARG A 76 8.79 -1.24 2.18
CA ARG A 76 7.69 -1.47 3.14
C ARG A 76 7.28 -2.94 3.16
N GLN A 77 7.09 -3.53 1.97
CA GLN A 77 6.71 -4.94 1.85
C GLN A 77 7.80 -5.89 2.38
N ASP A 78 9.08 -5.58 2.17
CA ASP A 78 10.18 -6.37 2.73
C ASP A 78 10.22 -6.29 4.27
N GLN A 79 9.92 -5.13 4.84
CA GLN A 79 9.80 -4.96 6.28
C GLN A 79 8.63 -5.76 6.86
N GLU A 80 7.47 -5.76 6.20
CA GLU A 80 6.33 -6.61 6.55
C GLU A 80 6.68 -8.10 6.46
N CYS A 81 7.32 -8.53 5.37
CA CYS A 81 7.79 -9.91 5.21
C CYS A 81 8.77 -10.32 6.31
N ARG A 82 9.67 -9.43 6.74
CA ARG A 82 10.57 -9.67 7.87
C ARG A 82 9.83 -9.82 9.19
N GLN A 83 8.86 -8.95 9.46
CA GLN A 83 8.02 -9.05 10.66
C GLN A 83 7.20 -10.34 10.66
N LEU A 84 6.61 -10.71 9.52
CA LEU A 84 5.83 -11.93 9.37
C LEU A 84 6.71 -13.17 9.57
N ARG A 85 7.93 -13.20 8.99
CA ARG A 85 8.89 -14.29 9.21
C ARG A 85 9.28 -14.44 10.68
N ALA A 86 9.55 -13.33 11.37
CA ALA A 86 9.85 -13.36 12.80
C ALA A 86 8.68 -13.91 13.62
N LEU A 87 7.44 -13.53 13.28
CA LEU A 87 6.25 -14.04 13.94
C LEU A 87 6.02 -15.53 13.66
N VAL A 88 6.21 -15.98 12.42
CA VAL A 88 6.13 -17.40 12.04
C VAL A 88 7.15 -18.22 12.82
N GLN A 89 8.38 -17.73 12.95
CA GLN A 89 9.44 -18.42 13.68
C GLN A 89 9.13 -18.52 15.19
N ASP A 90 8.55 -17.47 15.80
CA ASP A 90 8.07 -17.52 17.18
C ASP A 90 6.92 -18.54 17.35
N LEU A 91 5.95 -18.52 16.43
CA LEU A 91 4.82 -19.45 16.41
C LEU A 91 5.26 -20.91 16.20
N GLU A 92 6.23 -21.17 15.33
CA GLU A 92 6.80 -22.52 15.14
C GLU A 92 7.50 -23.00 16.42
N SER A 93 8.27 -22.13 17.07
CA SER A 93 8.95 -22.48 18.31
C SER A 93 7.97 -22.79 19.45
N LYS A 94 6.86 -22.04 19.54
CA LYS A 94 5.77 -22.26 20.51
C LYS A 94 4.93 -23.47 20.14
N GLY A 95 4.65 -23.66 18.85
CA GLY A 95 3.91 -24.79 18.30
C GLY A 95 4.60 -26.13 18.55
N ILE A 96 5.92 -26.20 18.33
CA ILE A 96 6.73 -27.39 18.61
C ILE A 96 6.73 -27.70 20.11
N LYS A 97 6.87 -26.69 20.98
CA LYS A 97 6.76 -26.87 22.44
C LYS A 97 5.38 -27.39 22.86
N LYS A 98 4.31 -26.93 22.21
CA LYS A 98 2.93 -27.36 22.49
C LYS A 98 2.63 -28.77 21.95
N LEU A 99 3.19 -29.16 20.80
CA LEU A 99 3.01 -30.50 20.22
C LEU A 99 3.61 -31.61 21.08
N ILE A 100 4.65 -31.29 21.86
CA ILE A 100 5.29 -32.21 22.82
C ILE A 100 4.43 -32.40 24.08
N GLY A 101 3.46 -31.51 24.34
CA GLY A 101 2.53 -31.55 25.46
C GLY A 101 1.11 -31.99 25.05
N ASN A 102 0.90 -33.31 24.94
CA ASN A 102 -0.39 -34.00 24.92
C ASN A 102 -1.32 -33.77 23.70
N VAL A 103 -1.45 -34.84 22.92
CA VAL A 103 -2.48 -35.06 21.89
C VAL A 103 -3.84 -35.33 22.57
N GLN A 104 -4.41 -34.30 23.20
CA GLN A 104 -5.83 -34.27 23.52
C GLN A 104 -6.49 -33.22 22.63
N MET A 105 -7.51 -33.65 21.89
CA MET A 105 -8.32 -32.74 21.10
C MET A 105 -9.01 -31.75 22.07
N PRO A 106 -8.79 -30.43 21.89
CA PRO A 106 -9.38 -29.43 22.76
C PRO A 106 -10.90 -29.42 22.64
N VAL A 107 -11.59 -29.11 23.74
CA VAL A 107 -13.06 -29.06 23.81
C VAL A 107 -13.57 -27.83 23.03
N ALA A 108 -12.97 -26.66 23.27
CA ALA A 108 -13.24 -25.44 22.52
C ALA A 108 -12.04 -24.50 22.62
N ALA A 109 -11.79 -23.69 21.59
CA ALA A 109 -10.92 -22.53 21.73
C ALA A 109 -11.64 -21.41 22.48
N VAL A 110 -10.94 -20.69 23.35
CA VAL A 110 -11.45 -19.44 23.94
C VAL A 110 -10.79 -18.30 23.21
N VAL A 111 -11.57 -17.37 22.67
CA VAL A 111 -11.04 -16.16 22.03
C VAL A 111 -11.58 -14.92 22.72
N VAL A 112 -10.67 -14.01 23.06
CA VAL A 112 -11.02 -12.66 23.50
C VAL A 112 -10.84 -11.71 22.33
N MET A 113 -11.92 -11.04 21.95
CA MET A 113 -11.95 -10.00 20.92
C MET A 113 -11.51 -8.68 21.57
N ALA A 114 -10.44 -8.09 21.06
CA ALA A 114 -9.84 -6.87 21.61
C ALA A 114 -9.50 -5.86 20.51
N CYS A 115 -9.39 -4.59 20.87
CA CYS A 115 -9.00 -3.54 19.91
C CYS A 115 -7.98 -2.57 20.52
N ASN A 116 -8.43 -1.73 21.45
CA ASN A 116 -7.65 -0.60 21.99
C ASN A 116 -7.76 -0.39 23.51
N ARG A 117 -8.40 -1.29 24.27
CA ARG A 117 -8.63 -1.15 25.71
C ARG A 117 -7.73 -2.08 26.54
N ALA A 118 -6.45 -1.77 26.64
CA ALA A 118 -5.47 -2.62 27.34
C ALA A 118 -5.83 -2.89 28.81
N ASP A 119 -6.30 -1.88 29.55
CA ASP A 119 -6.64 -2.01 30.97
C ASP A 119 -7.84 -2.96 31.22
N TYR A 120 -8.81 -2.98 30.30
CA TYR A 120 -9.96 -3.88 30.36
C TYR A 120 -9.51 -5.30 29.98
N LEU A 121 -8.76 -5.41 28.88
CA LEU A 121 -8.21 -6.69 28.44
C LEU A 121 -7.39 -7.37 29.53
N GLU A 122 -6.58 -6.62 30.29
CA GLU A 122 -5.80 -7.18 31.39
C GLU A 122 -6.69 -7.82 32.47
N LYS A 123 -7.82 -7.17 32.81
CA LYS A 123 -8.79 -7.71 33.78
C LYS A 123 -9.44 -8.98 33.25
N THR A 124 -9.86 -8.98 31.99
CA THR A 124 -10.44 -10.16 31.33
C THR A 124 -9.44 -11.31 31.28
N ILE A 125 -8.20 -11.08 30.86
CA ILE A 125 -7.15 -12.11 30.82
C ILE A 125 -6.92 -12.68 32.24
N LYS A 126 -6.78 -11.82 33.25
CA LYS A 126 -6.58 -12.26 34.64
C LYS A 126 -7.77 -13.09 35.15
N SER A 127 -8.99 -12.66 34.85
CA SER A 127 -10.23 -13.36 35.20
C SER A 127 -10.26 -14.77 34.58
N ILE A 128 -9.92 -14.87 33.28
CA ILE A 128 -9.87 -16.15 32.56
C ILE A 128 -8.77 -17.06 33.11
N LEU A 129 -7.53 -16.56 33.21
CA LEU A 129 -6.38 -17.36 33.63
C LEU A 129 -6.52 -17.92 35.04
N LYS A 130 -7.28 -17.24 35.92
CA LYS A 130 -7.60 -17.75 37.26
C LYS A 130 -8.21 -19.15 37.26
N TYR A 131 -9.04 -19.46 36.26
CA TYR A 131 -9.76 -20.73 36.16
C TYR A 131 -9.30 -21.59 34.97
N GLN A 132 -8.66 -21.00 33.96
CA GLN A 132 -8.26 -21.69 32.73
C GLN A 132 -6.97 -22.52 32.90
N ILE A 133 -6.05 -22.14 33.79
CA ILE A 133 -4.74 -22.79 33.93
C ILE A 133 -4.87 -24.30 34.19
N SER A 134 -5.87 -24.73 34.98
CA SER A 134 -6.13 -26.14 35.27
C SER A 134 -6.69 -26.93 34.09
N VAL A 135 -7.27 -26.25 33.10
CA VAL A 135 -7.96 -26.84 31.94
C VAL A 135 -7.37 -26.37 30.61
N ALA A 136 -6.13 -25.88 30.61
CA ALA A 136 -5.53 -25.21 29.47
C ALA A 136 -5.37 -26.09 28.21
N SER A 137 -5.25 -27.41 28.38
CA SER A 137 -5.24 -28.36 27.26
C SER A 137 -6.61 -28.49 26.59
N LYS A 138 -7.70 -28.42 27.36
CA LYS A 138 -9.08 -28.47 26.85
C LYS A 138 -9.51 -27.13 26.24
N TYR A 139 -9.06 -26.03 26.81
CA TYR A 139 -9.50 -24.67 26.47
C TYR A 139 -8.32 -23.75 26.14
N PRO A 140 -7.65 -23.92 25.00
CA PRO A 140 -6.58 -23.01 24.59
C PRO A 140 -7.10 -21.58 24.42
N LEU A 141 -6.40 -20.62 25.03
CA LEU A 141 -6.77 -19.21 25.04
C LEU A 141 -6.09 -18.43 23.90
N PHE A 142 -6.88 -17.65 23.19
CA PHE A 142 -6.48 -16.76 22.11
C PHE A 142 -6.88 -15.32 22.40
N ILE A 143 -6.03 -14.38 22.04
CA ILE A 143 -6.35 -12.95 22.02
C ILE A 143 -6.32 -12.50 20.57
N SER A 144 -7.46 -12.03 20.07
CA SER A 144 -7.59 -11.51 18.71
C SER A 144 -7.69 -9.99 18.77
N GLN A 145 -6.61 -9.30 18.41
CA GLN A 145 -6.60 -7.84 18.37
C GLN A 145 -6.97 -7.31 16.98
N ASP A 146 -7.93 -6.39 16.91
CA ASP A 146 -8.15 -5.53 15.74
C ASP A 146 -7.26 -4.28 15.79
N GLY A 147 -6.65 -3.94 14.67
CA GLY A 147 -5.77 -2.79 14.54
C GLY A 147 -4.41 -2.96 15.22
N SER A 148 -3.74 -1.84 15.51
CA SER A 148 -2.32 -1.81 15.88
C SER A 148 -2.04 -1.10 17.21
N HIS A 149 -2.99 -1.10 18.15
CA HIS A 149 -2.80 -0.44 19.45
C HIS A 149 -1.62 -1.10 20.20
N PRO A 150 -0.54 -0.35 20.49
CA PRO A 150 0.72 -0.93 20.95
C PRO A 150 0.60 -1.56 22.35
N ASP A 151 -0.18 -0.95 23.25
CA ASP A 151 -0.31 -1.45 24.62
C ASP A 151 -1.06 -2.77 24.71
N VAL A 152 -2.11 -2.95 23.89
CA VAL A 152 -2.85 -4.21 23.79
C VAL A 152 -1.93 -5.33 23.27
N ARG A 153 -1.16 -5.03 22.21
CA ARG A 153 -0.18 -5.98 21.66
C ARG A 153 0.89 -6.35 22.68
N LYS A 154 1.46 -5.35 23.36
CA LYS A 154 2.50 -5.55 24.38
C LYS A 154 1.96 -6.38 25.55
N LEU A 155 0.75 -6.08 26.01
CA LEU A 155 0.09 -6.81 27.08
C LEU A 155 -0.15 -8.27 26.67
N ALA A 156 -0.78 -8.52 25.52
CA ALA A 156 -1.08 -9.88 25.07
C ALA A 156 0.20 -10.72 24.89
N LEU A 157 1.26 -10.13 24.31
CA LEU A 157 2.55 -10.81 24.13
C LEU A 157 3.33 -11.03 25.44
N SER A 158 2.93 -10.41 26.56
CA SER A 158 3.57 -10.61 27.87
C SER A 158 3.16 -11.91 28.57
N TYR A 159 2.10 -12.57 28.08
CA TYR A 159 1.59 -13.82 28.63
C TYR A 159 2.04 -15.02 27.78
N ASP A 160 2.73 -15.97 28.41
CA ASP A 160 3.18 -17.20 27.75
C ASP A 160 2.04 -18.24 27.59
N GLN A 161 0.96 -18.11 28.36
CA GLN A 161 -0.12 -19.10 28.42
C GLN A 161 -1.18 -18.95 27.32
N LEU A 162 -1.09 -17.91 26.47
CA LEU A 162 -2.07 -17.59 25.45
C LEU A 162 -1.43 -17.45 24.06
N THR A 163 -2.26 -17.50 23.03
CA THR A 163 -1.86 -17.27 21.63
C THR A 163 -2.38 -15.93 21.15
N TYR A 164 -1.49 -15.05 20.69
CA TYR A 164 -1.85 -13.74 20.15
C TYR A 164 -2.08 -13.81 18.63
N MET A 165 -3.17 -13.20 18.18
CA MET A 165 -3.54 -13.03 16.77
C MET A 165 -3.84 -11.55 16.51
N GLN A 166 -3.51 -11.07 15.31
CA GLN A 166 -3.73 -9.68 14.94
C GLN A 166 -4.39 -9.54 13.58
N HIS A 167 -5.49 -8.80 13.55
CA HIS A 167 -6.21 -8.40 12.36
C HIS A 167 -5.76 -6.99 11.95
N LEU A 168 -5.15 -6.87 10.78
CA LEU A 168 -4.79 -5.59 10.16
C LEU A 168 -5.57 -5.45 8.86
N ASP A 169 -6.67 -4.71 8.92
CA ASP A 169 -7.48 -4.38 7.76
C ASP A 169 -7.35 -2.88 7.44
N PHE A 170 -6.68 -2.59 6.33
CA PHE A 170 -6.48 -1.23 5.83
C PHE A 170 -7.50 -0.85 4.75
N GLU A 171 -8.37 -1.77 4.35
CA GLU A 171 -9.38 -1.51 3.32
C GLU A 171 -10.43 -0.53 3.85
N PRO A 172 -10.76 0.53 3.10
CA PRO A 172 -11.82 1.46 3.50
C PRO A 172 -13.15 0.72 3.65
N VAL A 173 -13.85 1.05 4.73
CA VAL A 173 -15.19 0.52 5.00
C VAL A 173 -16.20 1.28 4.13
N HIS A 174 -16.90 0.54 3.29
CA HIS A 174 -18.01 1.06 2.50
C HIS A 174 -19.31 0.67 3.19
N THR A 175 -20.10 1.65 3.63
CA THR A 175 -21.41 1.39 4.23
C THR A 175 -22.45 1.16 3.14
N GLU A 176 -23.41 0.27 3.38
CA GLU A 176 -24.51 0.02 2.46
C GLU A 176 -25.42 1.24 2.33
N ARG A 177 -25.59 1.99 3.44
CA ARG A 177 -26.43 3.19 3.49
C ARG A 177 -25.68 4.39 4.06
N PRO A 178 -26.03 5.61 3.63
CA PRO A 178 -25.52 6.83 4.26
C PRO A 178 -25.93 6.91 5.73
N GLY A 179 -24.99 7.26 6.62
CA GLY A 179 -25.23 7.47 8.06
C GLY A 179 -25.06 6.24 8.95
N GLU A 180 -24.74 5.07 8.39
CA GLU A 180 -24.44 3.88 9.19
C GLU A 180 -23.10 3.99 9.93
N LEU A 181 -23.01 3.35 11.09
CA LEU A 181 -21.81 3.41 11.93
C LEU A 181 -20.73 2.47 11.39
N ILE A 182 -19.66 3.05 10.85
CA ILE A 182 -18.46 2.36 10.35
C ILE A 182 -17.87 1.40 11.40
N ALA A 183 -18.00 1.72 12.69
CA ALA A 183 -17.50 0.87 13.78
C ALA A 183 -18.10 -0.54 13.74
N TYR A 184 -19.39 -0.70 13.45
CA TYR A 184 -20.02 -2.03 13.39
C TYR A 184 -19.51 -2.88 12.24
N TYR A 185 -19.22 -2.26 11.09
CA TYR A 185 -18.60 -2.95 9.97
C TYR A 185 -17.19 -3.44 10.30
N LYS A 186 -16.40 -2.63 11.03
CA LYS A 186 -15.06 -3.06 11.50
C LYS A 186 -15.15 -4.23 12.46
N ILE A 187 -16.07 -4.17 13.44
CA ILE A 187 -16.32 -5.27 14.38
C ILE A 187 -16.72 -6.54 13.63
N ALA A 188 -17.65 -6.45 12.67
CA ALA A 188 -18.07 -7.59 11.87
C ALA A 188 -16.91 -8.21 11.06
N ARG A 189 -16.05 -7.39 10.46
CA ARG A 189 -14.85 -7.85 9.74
C ARG A 189 -13.87 -8.55 10.68
N HIS A 190 -13.61 -7.98 11.85
CA HIS A 190 -12.74 -8.58 12.86
C HIS A 190 -13.25 -9.94 13.35
N TYR A 191 -14.56 -10.04 13.65
CA TYR A 191 -15.23 -11.28 14.01
C TYR A 191 -15.07 -12.34 12.92
N LYS A 192 -15.39 -12.00 11.66
CA LYS A 192 -15.23 -12.91 10.54
C LYS A 192 -13.78 -13.41 10.46
N TRP A 193 -12.81 -12.51 10.49
CA TRP A 193 -11.40 -12.87 10.36
C TRP A 193 -10.92 -13.76 11.51
N ALA A 194 -11.28 -13.43 12.76
CA ALA A 194 -10.88 -14.19 13.94
C ALA A 194 -11.45 -15.62 13.90
N LEU A 195 -12.73 -15.75 13.54
CA LEU A 195 -13.38 -17.05 13.40
C LEU A 195 -12.80 -17.84 12.21
N ASP A 196 -12.44 -17.19 11.10
CA ASP A 196 -11.76 -17.85 10.00
C ASP A 196 -10.40 -18.44 10.45
N GLN A 197 -9.63 -17.71 11.27
CA GLN A 197 -8.39 -18.24 11.84
C GLN A 197 -8.67 -19.47 12.72
N LEU A 198 -9.66 -19.41 13.60
CA LEU A 198 -9.92 -20.48 14.56
C LEU A 198 -10.51 -21.74 13.92
N PHE A 199 -11.53 -21.59 13.07
CA PHE A 199 -12.19 -22.72 12.42
C PHE A 199 -11.38 -23.31 11.28
N TYR A 200 -10.85 -22.48 10.37
CA TYR A 200 -10.22 -23.01 9.15
C TYR A 200 -8.72 -23.23 9.30
N LYS A 201 -8.00 -22.32 9.97
CA LYS A 201 -6.53 -22.42 10.10
C LYS A 201 -6.10 -23.26 11.30
N HIS A 202 -6.77 -23.10 12.44
CA HIS A 202 -6.48 -23.86 13.65
C HIS A 202 -7.35 -25.12 13.82
N ASN A 203 -8.36 -25.30 12.96
CA ASN A 203 -9.20 -26.51 12.89
C ASN A 203 -9.91 -26.85 14.22
N PHE A 204 -10.35 -25.83 14.96
CA PHE A 204 -11.20 -26.02 16.13
C PHE A 204 -12.63 -26.31 15.70
N SER A 205 -13.30 -27.25 16.37
CA SER A 205 -14.73 -27.52 16.11
C SER A 205 -15.66 -26.57 16.86
N ARG A 206 -15.20 -25.98 17.97
CA ARG A 206 -15.99 -25.09 18.83
C ARG A 206 -15.14 -23.92 19.29
N VAL A 207 -15.77 -22.75 19.41
CA VAL A 207 -15.15 -21.51 19.87
C VAL A 207 -16.07 -20.84 20.89
N ILE A 208 -15.50 -20.46 22.04
CA ILE A 208 -16.13 -19.61 23.04
C ILE A 208 -15.59 -18.20 22.82
N ILE A 209 -16.48 -17.23 22.60
CA ILE A 209 -16.14 -15.85 22.26
C ILE A 209 -16.40 -14.97 23.48
N LEU A 210 -15.43 -14.14 23.82
CA LEU A 210 -15.50 -13.11 24.86
C LEU A 210 -15.05 -11.77 24.30
N GLU A 211 -15.57 -10.67 24.84
CA GLU A 211 -15.06 -9.32 24.59
C GLU A 211 -14.01 -8.93 25.64
N ASP A 212 -13.18 -7.94 25.32
CA ASP A 212 -12.10 -7.45 26.19
C ASP A 212 -12.55 -6.75 27.48
N ASP A 213 -13.86 -6.64 27.72
CA ASP A 213 -14.46 -6.05 28.92
C ASP A 213 -15.32 -7.03 29.75
N MET A 214 -15.13 -8.34 29.57
CA MET A 214 -15.85 -9.38 30.31
C MET A 214 -15.03 -10.00 31.46
N GLU A 215 -15.69 -10.42 32.53
CA GLU A 215 -15.13 -11.26 33.59
C GLU A 215 -15.91 -12.57 33.67
N ILE A 216 -15.22 -13.68 33.94
CA ILE A 216 -15.84 -15.02 33.94
C ILE A 216 -16.18 -15.48 35.36
N ALA A 217 -17.25 -16.28 35.45
CA ALA A 217 -17.63 -16.95 36.69
C ALA A 217 -16.69 -18.16 36.99
N PRO A 218 -16.62 -18.62 38.25
CA PRO A 218 -15.76 -19.74 38.63
C PRO A 218 -16.06 -21.06 37.91
N ASP A 219 -17.32 -21.28 37.53
CA ASP A 219 -17.88 -22.46 36.87
C ASP A 219 -17.99 -22.31 35.35
N PHE A 220 -17.42 -21.23 34.78
CA PHE A 220 -17.52 -20.91 33.36
C PHE A 220 -17.14 -22.09 32.44
N PHE A 221 -16.00 -22.75 32.71
CA PHE A 221 -15.53 -23.86 31.90
C PHE A 221 -16.37 -25.14 32.08
N ASP A 222 -16.89 -25.38 33.28
CA ASP A 222 -17.76 -26.52 33.57
C ASP A 222 -19.10 -26.36 32.85
N PHE A 223 -19.65 -25.14 32.82
CA PHE A 223 -20.85 -24.81 32.07
C PHE A 223 -20.70 -25.11 30.57
N PHE A 224 -19.63 -24.64 29.94
CA PHE A 224 -19.39 -24.90 28.52
C PHE A 224 -19.05 -26.37 28.24
N GLU A 225 -18.35 -27.07 29.16
CA GLU A 225 -18.07 -28.49 29.01
C GLU A 225 -19.36 -29.32 29.01
N ALA A 226 -20.27 -29.04 29.94
CA ALA A 226 -21.57 -29.70 30.02
C ALA A 226 -22.45 -29.40 28.79
N GLY A 227 -22.42 -28.17 28.29
CA GLY A 227 -23.20 -27.73 27.12
C GLY A 227 -22.66 -28.25 25.78
N ALA A 228 -21.37 -28.51 25.66
CA ALA A 228 -20.73 -28.87 24.39
C ALA A 228 -21.36 -30.11 23.73
N THR A 229 -21.65 -31.16 24.52
CA THR A 229 -22.26 -32.38 23.98
C THR A 229 -23.72 -32.17 23.57
N LEU A 230 -24.45 -31.28 24.25
CA LEU A 230 -25.83 -30.95 23.91
C LEU A 230 -25.89 -30.18 22.59
N LEU A 231 -25.03 -29.17 22.44
CA LEU A 231 -24.92 -28.37 21.22
C LEU A 231 -24.65 -29.22 19.97
N ASP A 232 -23.82 -30.27 20.06
CA ASP A 232 -23.53 -31.13 18.91
C ASP A 232 -24.70 -32.08 18.54
N ARG A 233 -25.57 -32.39 19.50
CA ARG A 233 -26.64 -33.38 19.34
C ARG A 233 -27.97 -32.77 18.94
N ASP A 234 -28.19 -31.49 19.23
CA ASP A 234 -29.40 -30.76 18.92
C ASP A 234 -29.29 -30.12 17.53
N LYS A 235 -30.00 -30.68 16.54
CA LYS A 235 -29.92 -30.30 15.12
C LYS A 235 -31.10 -29.45 14.67
#